data_AF-A0A7C8AGB6-F1
#
_entry.id   AF-A0A7C8AGB6-F1
#
_cell.length_a   1.000
_cell.length_b   1.000
_cell.length_c   1.000
_cell.angle_alpha   90.00
_cell.angle_beta   90.00
_cell.angle_gamma   90.00
#
_symmetry.space_group_name_H-M   'P 1'
#
loop_
_entity.id
_entity.type
_entity.pdbx_description
1 polymer ?
#
loop_
_entity_poly.entity_id
_entity_poly.type
_entity_poly.pdbx_seq_one_letter_code
_entity_poly.pdbx_strand_id
1 'polypeptide(L)'
;MLKILKVASILIFICAVGLVGLVIVGAIRGDEQIEELLKAPGAIENFKKTAKKTEPGEDQISPLVKFAKDFSLRINPPPPPEPVKPKTIRRPRVASKRTPEPPRPKAPVKAKFDLLATCRYEQMPDRSLALLALPVKGIKWYRQGEDVGHLTIEQVKDGSIVCSDGQEIFVPVSKKTTKTLLKSELAALLPQAGISTPLQAAESVVDADKPTIPQAQPVTTPARPENDLATRRRVRRLPPREPRTIQRPEPTAQEKRENISESIATIKEIMSQPDASGDDAEKENEMKIWSELLQSLEEEQAQIEENNE
;
A
#
# COMPACT_ATOMS: atom_id res chain seq x y z
N MET A 1 45.16 -31.68 48.24
CA MET A 1 44.08 -31.11 47.40
C MET A 1 44.48 -30.88 45.94
N LEU A 2 45.73 -30.50 45.63
CA LEU A 2 46.23 -30.35 44.24
C LEU A 2 46.06 -31.58 43.32
N LYS A 3 46.02 -32.80 43.87
CA LYS A 3 45.81 -34.03 43.10
C LYS A 3 44.37 -34.16 42.55
N ILE A 4 43.38 -33.64 43.28
CA ILE A 4 41.96 -33.69 42.86
C ILE A 4 41.71 -32.70 41.72
N LEU A 5 42.32 -31.52 41.79
CA LEU A 5 42.27 -30.50 40.73
C LEU A 5 42.86 -30.99 39.40
N LYS A 6 43.96 -31.76 39.44
CA LYS A 6 44.56 -32.35 38.23
C LYS A 6 43.65 -33.40 37.58
N VAL A 7 42.98 -34.24 38.36
CA VAL A 7 42.04 -35.23 37.84
C VAL A 7 40.80 -34.56 37.25
N ALA A 8 40.25 -33.54 37.92
CA ALA A 8 39.11 -32.78 37.41
C ALA A 8 39.41 -32.07 36.07
N SER A 9 40.61 -31.48 35.93
CA SER A 9 41.02 -30.80 34.70
C SER A 9 41.10 -31.75 33.50
N ILE A 10 41.59 -32.97 33.68
CA ILE A 10 41.68 -33.97 32.60
C ILE A 10 40.28 -34.41 32.17
N LEU A 11 39.37 -34.57 33.14
CA LEU A 11 38.00 -35.02 32.88
C LEU A 11 37.18 -33.97 32.10
N ILE A 12 37.38 -32.68 32.40
CA ILE A 12 36.77 -31.57 31.65
C ILE A 12 37.30 -31.54 30.21
N PHE A 13 38.60 -31.75 30.00
CA PHE A 13 39.18 -31.75 28.66
C PHE A 13 38.61 -32.88 27.78
N ILE A 14 38.45 -34.09 28.34
CA ILE A 14 37.84 -35.22 27.63
C ILE A 14 36.38 -34.93 27.27
N CYS A 15 35.60 -34.34 28.19
CA CYS A 15 34.22 -33.91 27.90
C CYS A 15 34.16 -32.86 26.78
N ALA A 16 35.06 -31.89 26.77
CA ALA A 16 35.09 -30.85 25.74
C ALA A 16 35.38 -31.43 24.35
N VAL A 17 36.36 -32.33 24.24
CA VAL A 17 36.69 -33.01 22.98
C VAL A 17 35.52 -33.90 22.52
N GLY A 18 34.86 -34.59 23.45
CA GLY A 18 33.66 -35.39 23.15
C GLY A 18 32.50 -34.57 22.60
N LEU A 19 32.23 -33.40 23.18
CA LEU A 19 31.16 -32.50 22.70
C LEU A 19 31.45 -31.95 21.31
N VAL A 20 32.69 -31.54 21.02
CA VAL A 20 33.08 -31.08 19.68
C VAL A 20 32.92 -32.19 18.64
N GLY A 21 33.34 -33.42 18.98
CA GLY A 21 33.13 -34.58 18.11
C GLY A 21 31.65 -34.85 17.83
N LEU A 22 30.78 -34.69 18.84
CA LEU A 22 29.34 -34.89 18.69
C LEU A 22 28.70 -33.83 17.79
N VAL A 23 29.12 -32.57 17.87
CA VAL A 23 28.65 -31.49 16.98
C VAL A 23 29.07 -31.75 15.53
N ILE A 24 30.33 -32.17 15.30
CA ILE A 24 30.82 -32.48 13.94
C ILE A 24 30.05 -33.67 13.34
N VAL A 25 29.83 -34.74 14.10
CA VAL A 25 29.05 -35.90 13.63
C VAL A 25 27.58 -35.54 13.41
N GLY A 26 27.02 -34.66 14.25
CA GLY A 26 25.66 -34.13 14.08
C GLY A 26 25.51 -33.24 12.85
N ALA A 27 26.53 -32.43 12.52
CA ALA A 27 26.53 -31.57 11.33
C ALA A 27 26.71 -32.37 10.03
N ILE A 28 27.45 -33.49 10.06
CA ILE A 28 27.67 -34.34 8.88
C ILE A 28 26.47 -35.29 8.63
N ARG A 29 25.71 -35.64 9.67
CA ARG A 29 24.36 -36.21 9.51
C ARG A 29 23.40 -35.11 9.07
N GLY A 30 23.56 -34.65 7.83
CA GLY A 30 22.60 -33.80 7.15
C GLY A 30 21.22 -34.44 7.26
N ASP A 31 20.24 -33.64 7.66
CA ASP A 31 18.87 -34.07 7.88
C ASP A 31 18.38 -34.91 6.69
N GLU A 32 18.18 -36.20 6.92
CA GLU A 32 17.53 -37.10 5.96
C GLU A 32 16.15 -36.53 5.55
N GLN A 33 15.55 -35.70 6.41
CA GLN A 33 14.32 -34.94 6.14
C GLN A 33 14.51 -33.87 5.07
N ILE A 34 15.67 -33.23 4.97
CA ILE A 34 15.96 -32.24 3.91
C ILE A 34 16.16 -32.96 2.58
N GLU A 35 16.84 -34.11 2.56
CA GLU A 35 16.91 -34.94 1.35
C GLU A 35 15.54 -35.49 0.93
N GLU A 36 14.68 -35.83 1.88
CA GLU A 36 13.31 -36.26 1.61
C GLU A 36 12.45 -35.11 1.07
N LEU A 37 12.65 -33.87 1.56
CA LEU A 37 12.00 -32.67 1.02
C LEU A 37 12.54 -32.25 -0.36
N LEU A 38 13.82 -32.48 -0.64
CA LEU A 38 14.41 -32.27 -1.98
C LEU A 38 13.98 -33.35 -2.97
N LYS A 39 13.77 -34.59 -2.52
CA LYS A 39 13.24 -35.69 -3.36
C LYS A 39 11.73 -35.66 -3.48
N ALA A 40 11.02 -34.96 -2.58
CA ALA A 40 9.59 -34.78 -2.68
C ALA A 40 9.26 -34.03 -3.99
N PRO A 41 8.31 -34.54 -4.81
CA PRO A 41 7.97 -33.93 -6.08
C PRO A 41 7.54 -32.48 -5.84
N GLY A 42 8.30 -31.54 -6.42
CA GLY A 42 8.09 -30.12 -6.23
C GLY A 42 6.65 -29.72 -6.56
N ALA A 43 6.16 -28.65 -5.92
CA ALA A 43 4.79 -28.18 -6.09
C ALA A 43 4.37 -28.08 -7.58
N ILE A 44 5.32 -27.70 -8.45
CA ILE A 44 5.14 -27.57 -9.90
C ILE A 44 4.84 -28.92 -10.57
N GLU A 45 5.44 -30.02 -10.12
CA GLU A 45 5.15 -31.36 -10.64
C GLU A 45 3.76 -31.85 -10.19
N ASN A 46 3.36 -31.53 -8.96
CA ASN A 46 2.03 -31.85 -8.47
C ASN A 46 0.96 -31.09 -9.26
N PHE A 47 1.20 -29.81 -9.59
CA PHE A 47 0.31 -29.04 -10.48
C PHE A 47 0.25 -29.61 -11.91
N LYS A 48 1.37 -30.06 -12.48
CA LYS A 48 1.38 -30.71 -13.81
C LYS A 48 0.65 -32.06 -13.81
N LYS A 49 0.76 -32.84 -12.74
CA LYS A 49 0.07 -34.13 -12.58
C LYS A 49 -1.44 -33.95 -12.40
N THR A 50 -1.88 -32.92 -11.68
CA THR A 50 -3.31 -32.58 -11.59
C THR A 50 -3.87 -31.99 -12.88
N ALA A 51 -3.08 -31.19 -13.60
CA ALA A 51 -3.52 -30.55 -14.85
C ALA A 51 -3.78 -31.54 -16.01
N LYS A 52 -3.16 -32.73 -16.01
CA LYS A 52 -3.34 -33.72 -17.09
C LYS A 52 -4.53 -34.66 -16.89
N LYS A 53 -5.16 -34.71 -15.72
CA LYS A 53 -6.16 -35.76 -15.40
C LYS A 53 -7.61 -35.26 -15.29
N THR A 54 -7.87 -33.98 -15.51
CA THR A 54 -9.23 -33.45 -15.43
C THR A 54 -9.62 -32.91 -16.79
N GLU A 55 -10.45 -33.67 -17.51
CA GLU A 55 -11.22 -33.09 -18.62
C GLU A 55 -11.95 -31.84 -18.08
N PRO A 56 -11.91 -30.72 -18.80
CA PRO A 56 -12.31 -29.43 -18.27
C PRO A 56 -13.83 -29.39 -18.06
N GLY A 57 -14.27 -29.80 -16.88
CA GLY A 57 -15.57 -29.43 -16.34
C GLY A 57 -15.63 -27.90 -16.27
N GLU A 58 -16.70 -27.33 -16.82
CA GLU A 58 -16.95 -25.88 -16.98
C GLU A 58 -16.74 -25.05 -15.69
N ASP A 59 -16.76 -25.72 -14.54
CA ASP A 59 -16.59 -25.11 -13.22
C ASP A 59 -15.15 -24.80 -12.81
N GLN A 60 -14.14 -25.35 -13.50
CA GLN A 60 -12.72 -25.15 -13.16
C GLN A 60 -12.02 -24.06 -14.00
N ILE A 61 -12.78 -23.27 -14.74
CA ILE A 61 -12.24 -22.10 -15.45
C ILE A 61 -11.87 -21.04 -14.40
N SER A 62 -10.61 -20.62 -14.38
CA SER A 62 -10.13 -19.63 -13.42
C SER A 62 -10.99 -18.36 -13.47
N PRO A 63 -11.22 -17.67 -12.33
CA PRO A 63 -12.07 -16.48 -12.30
C PRO A 63 -11.61 -15.43 -13.31
N LEU A 64 -10.29 -15.31 -13.52
CA LEU A 64 -9.69 -14.40 -14.49
C LEU A 64 -10.10 -14.73 -15.93
N VAL A 65 -10.13 -16.02 -16.29
CA VAL A 65 -10.56 -16.46 -17.63
C VAL A 65 -12.07 -16.28 -17.80
N LYS A 66 -12.87 -16.46 -16.73
CA LYS A 66 -14.31 -16.13 -16.76
C LYS A 66 -14.53 -14.64 -17.04
N PHE A 67 -13.79 -13.75 -16.36
CA PHE A 67 -13.85 -12.31 -16.63
C PHE A 67 -13.38 -11.95 -18.03
N ALA A 68 -12.30 -12.55 -18.52
CA ALA A 68 -11.80 -12.30 -19.87
C ALA A 68 -12.81 -12.73 -20.95
N LYS A 69 -13.50 -13.87 -20.75
CA LYS A 69 -14.58 -14.33 -21.65
C LYS A 69 -15.81 -13.42 -21.58
N ASP A 70 -16.24 -13.00 -20.40
CA ASP A 70 -17.35 -12.05 -20.26
C ASP A 70 -17.01 -10.68 -20.90
N PHE A 71 -15.74 -10.25 -20.81
CA PHE A 71 -15.28 -9.01 -21.41
C PHE A 71 -15.17 -9.13 -22.94
N SER A 72 -14.75 -10.28 -23.47
CA SER A 72 -14.71 -10.49 -24.92
C SER A 72 -16.11 -10.46 -25.54
N LEU A 73 -17.11 -11.01 -24.84
CA LEU A 73 -18.53 -10.91 -25.24
C LEU A 73 -19.07 -9.47 -25.22
N ARG A 74 -18.46 -8.56 -24.45
CA ARG A 74 -18.79 -7.13 -24.48
C ARG A 74 -18.15 -6.38 -25.64
N ILE A 75 -16.94 -6.77 -26.06
CA ILE A 75 -16.24 -6.15 -27.19
C ILE A 75 -16.83 -6.64 -28.52
N ASN A 76 -17.05 -7.94 -28.63
CA ASN A 76 -17.60 -8.60 -29.81
C ASN A 76 -18.83 -9.42 -29.39
N PRO A 77 -20.00 -8.78 -29.19
CA PRO A 77 -21.21 -9.53 -28.92
C PRO A 77 -21.48 -10.48 -30.10
N PRO A 78 -21.86 -11.74 -29.83
CA PRO A 78 -22.21 -12.67 -30.90
C PRO A 78 -23.34 -12.08 -31.74
N PRO A 79 -23.38 -12.38 -33.05
CA PRO A 79 -24.42 -11.89 -33.94
C PRO A 79 -25.80 -12.25 -33.34
N PRO A 80 -26.73 -11.27 -33.25
CA PRO A 80 -28.03 -11.51 -32.65
C PRO A 80 -28.70 -12.72 -33.32
N PRO A 81 -29.31 -13.65 -32.55
CA PRO A 81 -30.09 -14.72 -33.14
C PRO A 81 -31.16 -14.11 -34.04
N GLU A 82 -31.37 -14.72 -35.21
CA GLU A 82 -32.32 -14.21 -36.20
C GLU A 82 -33.68 -13.92 -35.55
N PRO A 83 -34.24 -12.71 -35.76
CA PRO A 83 -35.46 -12.31 -35.08
C PRO A 83 -36.61 -13.23 -35.48
N VAL A 84 -37.06 -14.04 -34.52
CA VAL A 84 -38.33 -14.76 -34.64
C VAL A 84 -39.42 -13.70 -34.79
N LYS A 85 -40.06 -13.66 -35.96
CA LYS A 85 -41.05 -12.65 -36.36
C LYS A 85 -42.12 -12.49 -35.27
N PRO A 86 -42.21 -11.32 -34.60
CA PRO A 86 -43.15 -11.15 -33.49
C PRO A 86 -44.59 -11.04 -34.00
N LYS A 87 -45.46 -11.94 -33.51
CA LYS A 87 -46.92 -11.78 -33.58
C LYS A 87 -47.30 -10.51 -32.82
N THR A 88 -47.91 -9.58 -33.54
CA THR A 88 -48.20 -8.22 -33.09
C THR A 88 -49.33 -8.23 -32.05
N ILE A 89 -49.00 -8.12 -30.76
CA ILE A 89 -49.98 -7.78 -29.72
C ILE A 89 -49.75 -6.33 -29.33
N ARG A 90 -50.65 -5.45 -29.78
CA ARG A 90 -50.70 -4.03 -29.40
C ARG A 90 -51.01 -3.93 -27.90
N ARG A 91 -50.04 -3.49 -27.09
CA ARG A 91 -50.29 -3.11 -25.69
C ARG A 91 -50.61 -1.61 -25.57
N PRO A 92 -51.65 -1.23 -24.80
CA PRO A 92 -51.98 0.16 -24.56
C PRO A 92 -50.93 0.85 -23.66
N ARG A 93 -50.67 2.11 -24.00
CA ARG A 93 -49.65 2.98 -23.38
C ARG A 93 -50.21 3.54 -22.07
N VAL A 94 -49.80 2.98 -20.93
CA VAL A 94 -50.17 3.50 -19.60
C VAL A 94 -49.20 4.61 -19.20
N ALA A 95 -49.73 5.80 -18.92
CA ALA A 95 -48.98 6.94 -18.43
C ALA A 95 -48.34 6.62 -17.06
N SER A 96 -47.01 6.70 -17.00
CA SER A 96 -46.23 6.50 -15.78
C SER A 96 -46.54 7.61 -14.76
N LYS A 97 -47.30 7.25 -13.71
CA LYS A 97 -47.43 8.06 -12.49
C LYS A 97 -46.05 8.14 -11.83
N ARG A 98 -45.50 9.36 -11.70
CA ARG A 98 -44.29 9.61 -10.91
C ARG A 98 -44.59 9.23 -9.46
N THR A 99 -43.96 8.16 -8.98
CA THR A 99 -43.98 7.79 -7.57
C THR A 99 -43.31 8.91 -6.77
N PRO A 100 -43.96 9.49 -5.75
CA PRO A 100 -43.35 10.49 -4.89
C PRO A 100 -42.13 9.88 -4.18
N GLU A 101 -40.99 10.57 -4.22
CA GLU A 101 -39.79 10.15 -3.49
C GLU A 101 -40.13 10.05 -1.99
N PRO A 102 -39.74 8.94 -1.32
CA PRO A 102 -39.97 8.80 0.10
C PRO A 102 -39.24 9.92 0.86
N PRO A 103 -39.85 10.50 1.91
CA PRO A 103 -39.24 11.58 2.69
C PRO A 103 -37.95 11.08 3.33
N ARG A 104 -36.82 11.66 2.92
CA ARG A 104 -35.52 11.34 3.52
C ARG A 104 -35.48 11.87 4.97
N PRO A 105 -35.05 11.06 5.94
CA PRO A 105 -34.92 11.51 7.32
C PRO A 105 -33.91 12.65 7.41
N LYS A 106 -34.29 13.77 8.03
CA LYS A 106 -33.46 14.98 8.19
C LYS A 106 -32.39 14.87 9.29
N ALA A 107 -32.21 13.68 9.86
CA ALA A 107 -31.30 13.49 10.98
C ALA A 107 -29.85 13.37 10.44
N PRO A 108 -28.88 14.12 11.01
CA PRO A 108 -27.48 13.98 10.63
C PRO A 108 -27.01 12.56 10.93
N VAL A 109 -26.64 11.81 9.89
CA VAL A 109 -26.16 10.44 10.02
C VAL A 109 -24.76 10.50 10.65
N LYS A 110 -24.61 9.88 11.82
CA LYS A 110 -23.31 9.78 12.50
C LYS A 110 -22.57 8.54 12.02
N ALA A 111 -21.36 8.71 11.48
CA ALA A 111 -20.51 7.60 11.08
C ALA A 111 -20.19 6.69 12.29
N LYS A 112 -20.30 5.36 12.09
CA LYS A 112 -20.06 4.34 13.14
C LYS A 112 -18.65 3.71 13.04
N PHE A 113 -17.69 4.42 12.47
CA PHE A 113 -16.31 3.96 12.34
C PHE A 113 -15.35 5.04 12.83
N ASP A 114 -14.17 4.61 13.27
CA ASP A 114 -13.10 5.52 13.67
C ASP A 114 -12.11 5.71 12.53
N LEU A 115 -11.76 6.96 12.22
CA LEU A 115 -10.66 7.29 11.32
C LEU A 115 -9.33 7.24 12.09
N LEU A 116 -8.43 6.34 11.67
CA LEU A 116 -7.13 6.12 12.30
C LEU A 116 -6.01 6.90 11.60
N ALA A 117 -5.94 6.83 10.27
CA ALA A 117 -4.90 7.46 9.47
C ALA A 117 -5.42 7.86 8.09
N THR A 118 -4.74 8.83 7.46
CA THR A 118 -5.02 9.31 6.10
C THR A 118 -3.72 9.49 5.35
N CYS A 119 -3.63 9.01 4.12
CA CYS A 119 -2.56 9.29 3.17
C CYS A 119 -3.16 10.08 1.99
N ARG A 120 -2.83 11.36 1.90
CA ARG A 120 -3.34 12.27 0.87
C ARG A 120 -2.33 12.40 -0.28
N TYR A 121 -2.82 12.28 -1.51
CA TYR A 121 -2.05 12.59 -2.71
C TYR A 121 -2.66 13.80 -3.41
N GLU A 122 -1.98 14.95 -3.39
CA GLU A 122 -2.52 16.19 -3.96
C GLU A 122 -2.68 16.12 -5.48
N GLN A 123 -1.72 15.48 -6.16
CA GLN A 123 -1.70 15.36 -7.62
C GLN A 123 -2.67 14.29 -8.14
N MET A 124 -3.03 13.31 -7.32
CA MET A 124 -3.85 12.16 -7.70
C MET A 124 -4.81 11.79 -6.57
N PRO A 125 -5.93 12.52 -6.41
CA PRO A 125 -6.88 12.30 -5.32
C PRO A 125 -7.40 10.85 -5.29
N ASP A 126 -7.60 10.23 -6.45
CA ASP A 126 -8.03 8.84 -6.62
C ASP A 126 -7.11 7.79 -5.95
N ARG A 127 -5.85 8.15 -5.66
CA ARG A 127 -4.90 7.30 -4.93
C ARG A 127 -4.88 7.54 -3.42
N SER A 128 -5.64 8.52 -2.93
CA SER A 128 -5.70 8.83 -1.50
C SER A 128 -6.35 7.68 -0.74
N LEU A 129 -5.77 7.39 0.43
CA LEU A 129 -6.13 6.24 1.26
C LEU A 129 -6.53 6.71 2.65
N ALA A 130 -7.55 6.08 3.22
CA ALA A 130 -7.97 6.27 4.59
C ALA A 130 -7.98 4.92 5.34
N LEU A 131 -7.36 4.89 6.52
CA LEU A 131 -7.36 3.73 7.40
C LEU A 131 -8.53 3.85 8.38
N LEU A 132 -9.52 2.98 8.21
CA LEU A 132 -10.75 3.00 9.00
C LEU A 132 -10.82 1.77 9.90
N ALA A 133 -11.19 1.98 11.16
CA ALA A 133 -11.53 0.92 12.09
C ALA A 133 -13.06 0.75 12.13
N LEU A 134 -13.52 -0.33 11.51
CA LEU A 134 -14.92 -0.74 11.50
C LEU A 134 -15.16 -1.72 12.65
N PRO A 135 -16.30 -1.64 13.36
CA PRO A 135 -16.58 -2.54 14.47
C PRO A 135 -16.72 -4.01 14.04
N VAL A 136 -17.12 -4.26 12.79
CA VAL A 136 -17.37 -5.61 12.27
C VAL A 136 -16.21 -6.13 11.41
N LYS A 137 -15.60 -5.27 10.58
CA LYS A 137 -14.60 -5.66 9.58
C LYS A 137 -13.15 -5.47 10.07
N GLY A 138 -12.96 -4.92 11.26
CA GLY A 138 -11.64 -4.55 11.77
C GLY A 138 -11.06 -3.34 11.05
N ILE A 139 -9.73 -3.29 10.97
CA ILE A 139 -8.97 -2.17 10.41
C ILE A 139 -8.69 -2.46 8.92
N LYS A 140 -9.13 -1.57 8.02
CA LYS A 140 -8.91 -1.70 6.57
C LYS A 140 -8.62 -0.35 5.91
N TRP A 141 -7.76 -0.37 4.89
CA TRP A 141 -7.52 0.76 4.00
C TRP A 141 -8.63 0.88 2.95
N TYR A 142 -9.15 2.08 2.79
CA TYR A 142 -10.17 2.44 1.81
C TYR A 142 -9.68 3.54 0.88
N ARG A 143 -10.08 3.48 -0.39
CA ARG A 143 -9.80 4.52 -1.38
C ARG A 143 -10.92 5.55 -1.47
N GLN A 144 -10.59 6.72 -2.03
CA GLN A 144 -11.62 7.67 -2.47
C GLN A 144 -12.56 7.01 -3.49
N GLY A 145 -13.86 7.17 -3.31
CA GLY A 145 -14.93 6.55 -4.08
C GLY A 145 -15.33 5.14 -3.63
N GLU A 146 -14.65 4.54 -2.64
CA GLU A 146 -15.03 3.23 -2.10
C GLU A 146 -16.15 3.38 -1.06
N ASP A 147 -17.02 2.37 -0.99
CA ASP A 147 -18.15 2.33 -0.07
C ASP A 147 -17.76 1.71 1.28
N VAL A 148 -17.97 2.47 2.35
CA VAL A 148 -17.77 2.07 3.75
C VAL A 148 -19.15 1.84 4.38
N GLY A 149 -19.74 0.69 4.06
CA GLY A 149 -21.10 0.36 4.50
C GLY A 149 -22.13 1.03 3.60
N HIS A 150 -22.76 2.11 4.09
CA HIS A 150 -23.72 2.93 3.32
C HIS A 150 -23.15 4.32 2.95
N LEU A 151 -21.94 4.61 3.41
CA LEU A 151 -21.27 5.90 3.18
C LEU A 151 -20.24 5.72 2.06
N THR A 152 -20.23 6.62 1.09
CA THR A 152 -19.20 6.66 0.05
C THR A 152 -18.15 7.70 0.42
N ILE A 153 -16.86 7.37 0.32
CA ILE A 153 -15.78 8.32 0.61
C ILE A 153 -15.65 9.29 -0.57
N GLU A 154 -16.07 10.54 -0.44
CA GLU A 154 -15.96 11.52 -1.51
C GLU A 154 -14.59 12.19 -1.59
N GLN A 155 -13.97 12.51 -0.44
CA GLN A 155 -12.66 13.16 -0.42
C GLN A 155 -11.87 12.79 0.84
N VAL A 156 -10.58 12.49 0.66
CA VAL A 156 -9.63 12.28 1.75
C VAL A 156 -8.79 13.55 1.93
N LYS A 157 -8.87 14.15 3.12
CA LYS A 157 -8.08 15.32 3.52
C LYS A 157 -7.04 14.90 4.57
N ASP A 158 -6.12 15.79 4.91
CA ASP A 158 -5.14 15.53 5.95
C ASP A 158 -5.83 15.46 7.32
N GLY A 159 -5.89 14.27 7.90
CA GLY A 159 -6.50 14.03 9.19
C GLY A 159 -8.03 14.10 9.22
N SER A 160 -8.69 14.08 8.07
CA SER A 160 -10.16 14.03 7.98
C SER A 160 -10.63 13.43 6.67
N ILE A 161 -11.82 12.84 6.68
CA ILE A 161 -12.48 12.40 5.45
C ILE A 161 -13.87 13.02 5.33
N VAL A 162 -14.25 13.30 4.08
CA VAL A 162 -15.60 13.72 3.70
C VAL A 162 -16.30 12.49 3.14
N CYS A 163 -17.32 12.04 3.84
CA CYS A 163 -18.20 10.95 3.39
C CYS A 163 -19.53 11.54 2.93
N SER A 164 -20.11 10.96 1.88
CA SER A 164 -21.46 11.30 1.46
C SER A 164 -22.43 10.13 1.65
N ASP A 165 -23.56 10.45 2.27
CA ASP A 165 -24.82 9.67 2.22
C ASP A 165 -25.91 10.51 1.51
N GLY A 166 -25.47 11.40 0.61
CA GLY A 166 -26.24 12.55 0.14
C GLY A 166 -26.14 13.81 1.01
N GLN A 167 -25.37 13.76 2.11
CA GLN A 167 -24.92 14.92 2.90
C GLN A 167 -23.44 14.74 3.25
N GLU A 168 -22.66 15.82 3.20
CA GLU A 168 -21.22 15.81 3.54
C GLU A 168 -21.04 15.66 5.06
N ILE A 169 -20.47 14.54 5.49
CA ILE A 169 -20.13 14.28 6.89
C ILE A 169 -18.62 14.40 7.04
N PHE A 170 -18.20 15.26 7.97
CA PHE A 170 -16.79 15.43 8.32
C PHE A 170 -16.42 14.52 9.49
N VAL A 171 -15.52 13.57 9.25
CA VAL A 171 -15.00 12.68 10.30
C VAL A 171 -13.55 13.07 10.62
N PRO A 172 -13.30 13.74 11.76
CA PRO A 172 -11.94 14.04 12.20
C PRO A 172 -11.23 12.77 12.68
N VAL A 173 -9.91 12.68 12.47
CA VAL A 173 -9.08 11.61 13.06
C VAL A 173 -9.30 11.60 14.56
N SER A 174 -9.69 10.43 15.08
CA SER A 174 -9.76 10.25 16.52
C SER A 174 -8.35 10.39 17.08
N LYS A 175 -8.04 11.54 17.70
CA LYS A 175 -6.81 11.71 18.46
C LYS A 175 -6.94 10.84 19.70
N LYS A 176 -6.71 9.53 19.55
CA LYS A 176 -6.52 8.65 20.69
C LYS A 176 -5.31 9.22 21.41
N THR A 177 -5.54 9.82 22.57
CA THR A 177 -4.49 10.24 23.47
C THR A 177 -3.81 8.97 23.94
N THR A 178 -2.82 8.53 23.16
CA THR A 178 -1.89 7.51 23.60
C THR A 178 -1.25 8.11 24.85
N LYS A 179 -1.67 7.61 26.01
CA LYS A 179 -0.99 7.88 27.27
C LYS A 179 0.40 7.31 27.08
N THR A 180 1.33 8.16 26.67
CA THR A 180 2.72 7.82 26.45
C THR A 180 3.27 7.36 27.79
N LEU A 181 3.40 6.03 27.94
CA LEU A 181 3.94 5.39 29.15
C LEU A 181 5.41 5.78 29.42
N LEU A 182 6.06 6.47 28.48
CA LEU A 182 7.44 6.96 28.57
C LEU A 182 7.63 8.19 29.48
N LYS A 183 6.62 8.64 30.23
CA LYS A 183 6.78 9.79 31.15
C LYS A 183 7.09 9.43 32.60
N SER A 184 7.27 8.14 32.93
CA SER A 184 7.48 7.72 34.31
C SER A 184 8.93 7.36 34.70
N GLU A 185 9.86 7.22 33.75
CA GLU A 185 11.23 6.77 34.11
C GLU A 185 12.29 7.87 34.13
N LEU A 186 12.09 8.98 33.41
CA LEU A 186 13.05 10.11 33.41
C LEU A 186 12.91 11.06 34.61
N ALA A 187 11.91 10.87 35.48
CA ALA A 187 11.72 11.66 36.69
C ALA A 187 12.40 11.05 37.94
N ALA A 188 12.99 9.85 37.83
CA ALA A 188 13.59 9.13 38.96
C ALA A 188 15.10 9.39 39.16
N LEU A 189 15.75 10.21 38.31
CA LEU A 189 17.19 10.47 38.38
C LEU A 189 17.57 11.91 38.74
N LEU A 190 16.63 12.75 39.19
CA LEU A 190 16.96 14.03 39.79
C LEU A 190 16.98 13.90 41.32
N PRO A 191 18.14 14.08 41.99
CA PRO A 191 18.19 14.13 43.44
C PRO A 191 17.42 15.34 43.95
N GLN A 192 16.59 15.09 44.95
CA GLN A 192 15.88 16.11 45.72
C GLN A 192 16.88 17.09 46.36
N ALA A 193 16.82 18.35 45.92
CA ALA A 193 16.99 19.52 46.76
C ALA A 193 15.83 20.43 46.33
N GLY A 194 14.76 20.60 47.11
CA GLY A 194 14.80 21.16 48.44
C GLY A 194 15.01 22.66 48.32
N ILE A 195 13.92 23.44 48.23
CA ILE A 195 13.68 24.71 48.91
C ILE A 195 12.36 25.31 48.40
N SER A 196 11.48 25.56 49.35
CA SER A 196 10.20 26.26 49.25
C SER A 196 10.38 27.75 48.96
N THR A 197 9.53 28.34 48.12
CA THR A 197 9.00 29.70 48.30
C THR A 197 7.81 29.96 47.36
N PRO A 198 6.67 30.48 47.86
CA PRO A 198 5.66 31.15 47.05
C PRO A 198 5.74 32.67 47.27
N LEU A 199 5.87 33.49 46.22
CA LEU A 199 5.57 34.93 46.35
C LEU A 199 5.28 35.63 45.01
N GLN A 200 4.05 36.15 44.91
CA GLN A 200 3.59 37.40 44.29
C GLN A 200 4.38 38.11 43.18
N ALA A 201 3.65 38.37 42.09
CA ALA A 201 3.30 39.69 41.53
C ALA A 201 4.35 40.80 41.38
N ALA A 202 4.62 41.17 40.11
CA ALA A 202 4.75 42.52 39.54
C ALA A 202 4.98 42.30 38.02
N GLU A 203 4.12 42.71 37.08
CA GLU A 203 3.75 44.07 36.66
C GLU A 203 4.93 44.91 36.14
N SER A 204 5.08 44.92 34.81
CA SER A 204 5.70 45.99 33.99
C SER A 204 5.29 45.70 32.53
N VAL A 205 4.27 46.33 31.96
CA VAL A 205 4.28 47.69 31.38
C VAL A 205 5.50 47.92 30.51
N VAL A 206 5.37 47.63 29.19
CA VAL A 206 5.96 48.47 28.14
C VAL A 206 4.93 48.61 27.02
N ASP A 207 4.63 49.87 26.77
CA ASP A 207 3.68 50.45 25.84
C ASP A 207 4.28 50.61 24.43
N ALA A 208 3.40 50.89 23.46
CA ALA A 208 3.66 51.34 22.08
C ALA A 208 4.31 50.32 21.11
N ASP A 209 3.85 50.11 19.87
CA ASP A 209 3.32 51.12 18.96
C ASP A 209 2.39 50.53 17.88
N LYS A 210 1.51 51.40 17.38
CA LYS A 210 0.35 51.17 16.49
C LYS A 210 0.73 51.54 15.05
N PRO A 211 0.25 50.84 14.00
CA PRO A 211 -0.75 51.44 13.10
C PRO A 211 -1.77 50.40 12.58
N THR A 212 -3.08 50.54 12.81
CA THR A 212 -4.08 51.30 12.02
C THR A 212 -4.26 50.86 10.55
N ILE A 213 -5.17 49.88 10.33
CA ILE A 213 -6.34 49.86 9.38
C ILE A 213 -6.04 49.85 7.85
N PRO A 214 -6.78 49.10 6.96
CA PRO A 214 -8.24 48.93 7.02
C PRO A 214 -8.89 47.56 6.86
N GLN A 215 -10.01 47.47 7.60
CA GLN A 215 -11.19 46.65 7.33
C GLN A 215 -11.66 46.79 5.87
N ALA A 216 -11.82 45.65 5.20
CA ALA A 216 -12.67 45.54 4.02
C ALA A 216 -14.04 45.01 4.44
N GLN A 217 -15.07 45.82 4.16
CA GLN A 217 -16.47 45.50 4.37
C GLN A 217 -16.97 44.42 3.39
N PRO A 218 -18.07 43.71 3.72
CA PRO A 218 -18.69 42.70 2.88
C PRO A 218 -19.49 43.36 1.74
N VAL A 219 -19.17 43.01 0.50
CA VAL A 219 -19.98 43.41 -0.66
C VAL A 219 -21.16 42.44 -0.79
N THR A 220 -22.32 42.93 -0.34
CA THR A 220 -23.65 42.51 -0.79
C THR A 220 -23.87 42.93 -2.24
N THR A 221 -24.30 42.02 -3.10
CA THR A 221 -24.95 42.34 -4.40
C THR A 221 -25.81 41.15 -4.84
N PRO A 222 -26.81 41.34 -5.71
CA PRO A 222 -28.17 40.91 -5.44
C PRO A 222 -28.63 39.75 -6.33
N ALA A 223 -29.79 39.23 -5.96
CA ALA A 223 -30.58 38.26 -6.69
C ALA A 223 -30.67 38.55 -8.21
N ARG A 224 -30.52 37.48 -9.02
CA ARG A 224 -30.91 37.43 -10.43
C ARG A 224 -31.65 36.11 -10.70
N PRO A 225 -32.74 36.11 -11.48
CA PRO A 225 -33.77 35.08 -11.40
C PRO A 225 -33.49 33.86 -12.28
N GLU A 226 -34.27 32.82 -11.96
CA GLU A 226 -34.58 31.63 -12.74
C GLU A 226 -34.61 31.87 -14.25
N ASN A 227 -33.86 31.03 -14.97
CA ASN A 227 -34.34 30.21 -16.09
C ASN A 227 -33.12 29.68 -16.85
N ASP A 228 -32.78 28.40 -16.65
CA ASP A 228 -32.21 27.62 -17.74
C ASP A 228 -32.53 26.14 -17.56
N LEU A 229 -33.63 25.78 -18.24
CA LEU A 229 -33.82 24.55 -18.99
C LEU A 229 -32.78 23.45 -18.75
N ALA A 230 -33.25 22.44 -18.01
CA ALA A 230 -32.70 21.11 -17.92
C ALA A 230 -32.42 20.51 -19.32
N THR A 231 -31.25 20.80 -19.88
CA THR A 231 -30.67 19.96 -20.90
C THR A 231 -30.20 18.70 -20.18
N ARG A 232 -31.02 17.65 -20.27
CA ARG A 232 -30.60 16.27 -20.06
C ARG A 232 -29.41 15.99 -20.98
N ARG A 233 -28.20 16.33 -20.54
CA ARG A 233 -26.99 15.72 -21.05
C ARG A 233 -27.07 14.26 -20.66
N ARG A 234 -27.54 13.44 -21.60
CA ARG A 234 -27.13 12.04 -21.69
C ARG A 234 -25.62 12.05 -21.46
N VAL A 235 -25.19 11.65 -20.28
CA VAL A 235 -23.82 11.21 -20.06
C VAL A 235 -23.70 9.97 -20.95
N ARG A 236 -23.32 10.20 -22.22
CA ARG A 236 -22.64 9.20 -23.03
C ARG A 236 -21.53 8.73 -22.12
N ARG A 237 -21.70 7.54 -21.53
CA ARG A 237 -20.60 6.81 -20.90
C ARG A 237 -19.58 6.65 -22.00
N LEU A 238 -18.62 7.56 -22.05
CA LEU A 238 -17.43 7.38 -22.85
C LEU A 238 -16.85 6.04 -22.37
N PRO A 239 -16.43 5.17 -23.30
CA PRO A 239 -15.79 3.92 -22.93
C PRO A 239 -14.71 4.21 -21.89
N PRO A 240 -14.48 3.33 -20.89
CA PRO A 240 -13.42 3.47 -19.92
C PRO A 240 -12.16 3.87 -20.68
N ARG A 241 -11.70 5.10 -20.44
CA ARG A 241 -10.47 5.58 -21.05
C ARG A 241 -9.43 4.63 -20.51
N GLU A 242 -8.94 3.72 -21.35
CA GLU A 242 -7.80 2.88 -20.99
C GLU A 242 -6.79 3.83 -20.34
N PRO A 243 -6.29 3.50 -19.13
CA PRO A 243 -5.30 4.34 -18.49
C PRO A 243 -4.26 4.56 -19.57
N ARG A 244 -4.12 5.82 -20.01
CA ARG A 244 -3.08 6.17 -20.95
C ARG A 244 -1.82 5.77 -20.20
N THR A 245 -1.28 4.61 -20.54
CA THR A 245 0.10 4.28 -20.28
C THR A 245 0.79 5.46 -20.92
N ILE A 246 1.18 6.43 -20.09
CA ILE A 246 2.04 7.51 -20.50
C ILE A 246 3.25 6.71 -20.95
N GLN A 247 3.37 6.51 -22.26
CA GLN A 247 4.52 5.88 -22.86
C GLN A 247 5.63 6.81 -22.43
N ARG A 248 6.34 6.41 -21.37
CA ARG A 248 7.56 7.09 -20.97
C ARG A 248 8.39 7.04 -22.24
N PRO A 249 8.75 8.21 -22.84
CA PRO A 249 9.52 8.21 -24.07
C PRO A 249 10.68 7.25 -23.84
N GLU A 250 10.89 6.32 -24.78
CA GLU A 250 11.98 5.39 -24.63
C GLU A 250 13.26 6.19 -24.44
N PRO A 251 14.04 5.91 -23.38
CA PRO A 251 15.24 6.68 -23.11
C PRO A 251 16.13 6.61 -24.34
N THR A 252 16.65 7.77 -24.73
CA THR A 252 17.54 7.85 -25.89
C THR A 252 18.76 6.95 -25.67
N ALA A 253 19.42 6.49 -26.74
CA ALA A 253 20.60 5.64 -26.61
C ALA A 253 21.68 6.27 -25.71
N GLN A 254 21.79 7.60 -25.74
CA GLN A 254 22.69 8.36 -24.88
C GLN A 254 22.27 8.30 -23.40
N GLU A 255 21.00 8.55 -23.08
CA GLU A 255 20.47 8.42 -21.71
C GLU A 255 20.62 6.99 -21.18
N LYS A 256 20.47 5.97 -22.02
CA LYS A 256 20.72 4.56 -21.62
C LYS A 256 22.17 4.34 -21.22
N ARG A 257 23.14 4.87 -21.99
CA ARG A 257 24.58 4.77 -21.64
C ARG A 257 24.88 5.47 -20.33
N GLU A 258 24.37 6.69 -20.15
CA GLU A 258 24.54 7.45 -18.91
C GLU A 258 23.97 6.67 -17.70
N ASN A 259 22.74 6.15 -17.80
CA ASN A 259 22.13 5.33 -16.75
C ASN A 259 22.95 4.06 -16.42
N ILE A 260 23.49 3.36 -17.43
CA ILE A 260 24.30 2.16 -17.21
C ILE A 260 25.62 2.54 -16.54
N SER A 261 26.29 3.60 -17.00
CA SER A 261 27.53 4.09 -16.39
C SER A 261 27.34 4.52 -14.93
N GLU A 262 26.24 5.18 -14.60
CA GLU A 262 25.88 5.59 -13.23
C GLU A 262 25.61 4.35 -12.37
N SER A 263 24.93 3.34 -12.92
CA SER A 263 24.67 2.07 -12.23
C SER A 263 25.97 1.31 -11.93
N ILE A 264 26.89 1.23 -12.90
CA ILE A 264 28.22 0.63 -12.73
C ILE A 264 29.02 1.37 -11.65
N ALA A 265 29.02 2.70 -11.66
CA ALA A 265 29.72 3.51 -10.66
C ALA A 265 29.16 3.26 -9.25
N THR A 266 27.83 3.22 -9.12
CA THR A 266 27.14 2.97 -7.85
C THR A 266 27.46 1.59 -7.30
N ILE A 267 27.44 0.55 -8.14
CA ILE A 267 27.77 -0.82 -7.72
C ILE A 267 29.23 -0.91 -7.27
N LYS A 268 30.17 -0.28 -8.00
CA LYS A 268 31.58 -0.21 -7.60
C LYS A 268 31.77 0.51 -6.27
N GLU A 269 30.97 1.54 -5.99
CA GLU A 269 30.97 2.23 -4.70
C GLU A 269 30.50 1.29 -3.59
N ILE A 270 29.38 0.58 -3.76
CA ILE A 270 28.86 -0.38 -2.78
C ILE A 270 29.90 -1.47 -2.48
N MET A 271 30.54 -2.04 -3.50
CA MET A 271 31.59 -3.06 -3.33
C MET A 271 32.83 -2.55 -2.57
N SER A 272 33.07 -1.23 -2.60
CA SER A 272 34.20 -0.61 -1.90
C SER A 272 33.91 -0.29 -0.43
N GLN A 273 32.64 -0.36 -0.02
CA GLN A 273 32.26 -0.11 1.37
C GLN A 273 32.64 -1.32 2.23
N PRO A 274 33.46 -1.14 3.28
CA PRO A 274 33.83 -2.24 4.16
C PRO A 274 32.63 -2.64 5.03
N ASP A 275 31.97 -3.73 4.68
CA ASP A 275 30.89 -4.29 5.50
C ASP A 275 31.45 -4.92 6.78
N ALA A 276 31.16 -4.27 7.90
CA ALA A 276 31.70 -4.61 9.22
C ALA A 276 31.08 -5.84 9.89
N SER A 277 30.13 -6.55 9.26
CA SER A 277 29.30 -7.54 10.00
C SER A 277 28.80 -8.79 9.25
N GLY A 278 29.39 -9.17 8.10
CA GLY A 278 29.01 -10.40 7.38
C GLY A 278 29.96 -11.58 7.61
N ASP A 279 29.43 -12.81 7.55
CA ASP A 279 30.21 -14.05 7.48
C ASP A 279 31.04 -14.07 6.19
N ASP A 280 32.29 -14.54 6.25
CA ASP A 280 33.24 -14.47 5.13
C ASP A 280 32.73 -15.27 3.91
N ALA A 281 32.00 -16.36 4.14
CA ALA A 281 31.43 -17.20 3.08
C ALA A 281 30.29 -16.49 2.32
N GLU A 282 29.48 -15.67 3.00
CA GLU A 282 28.41 -14.89 2.37
C GLU A 282 29.01 -13.77 1.51
N LYS A 283 30.06 -13.10 2.01
CA LYS A 283 30.78 -12.05 1.29
C LYS A 283 31.37 -12.54 -0.04
N GLU A 284 31.93 -13.75 -0.07
CA GLU A 284 32.44 -14.32 -1.33
C GLU A 284 31.34 -14.54 -2.36
N ASN A 285 30.15 -14.97 -1.91
CA ASN A 285 29.02 -15.20 -2.80
C ASN A 285 28.43 -13.87 -3.29
N GLU A 286 28.32 -12.87 -2.41
CA GLU A 286 27.89 -11.52 -2.78
C GLU A 286 28.86 -10.90 -3.79
N MET A 287 30.18 -11.00 -3.56
CA MET A 287 31.18 -10.50 -4.50
C MET A 287 31.09 -11.18 -5.87
N LYS A 288 30.78 -12.48 -5.92
CA LYS A 288 30.54 -13.18 -7.20
C LYS A 288 29.31 -12.63 -7.90
N ILE A 289 28.18 -12.46 -7.21
CA ILE A 289 26.94 -11.93 -7.78
C ILE A 289 27.16 -10.50 -8.30
N TRP A 290 27.83 -9.65 -7.52
CA TRP A 290 28.15 -8.29 -7.95
C TRP A 290 29.09 -8.26 -9.16
N SER A 291 30.07 -9.16 -9.22
CA SER A 291 30.97 -9.27 -10.37
C SER A 291 30.24 -9.71 -11.65
N GLU A 292 29.31 -10.67 -11.55
CA GLU A 292 28.50 -11.13 -12.68
C GLU A 292 27.55 -10.02 -13.18
N LEU A 293 26.95 -9.27 -12.25
CA LEU A 293 26.11 -8.12 -12.60
C LEU A 293 26.92 -7.02 -13.30
N LEU A 294 28.11 -6.69 -12.81
CA LEU A 294 29.00 -5.73 -13.46
C LEU A 294 29.37 -6.17 -14.88
N GLN A 295 29.70 -7.45 -15.07
CA GLN A 295 30.00 -8.00 -16.38
C GLN A 295 28.82 -7.87 -17.34
N SER A 296 27.59 -8.14 -16.88
CA SER A 296 26.39 -8.00 -17.70
C SER A 296 26.10 -6.55 -18.13
N LEU A 297 26.36 -5.58 -17.25
CA LEU A 297 26.17 -4.15 -17.54
C LEU A 297 27.23 -3.62 -18.51
N GLU A 298 28.48 -4.09 -18.39
CA GLU A 298 29.55 -3.75 -19.33
C GLU A 298 29.27 -4.34 -20.73
N GLU A 299 28.72 -5.56 -20.80
CA GLU A 299 28.27 -6.16 -22.07
C GLU A 299 27.09 -5.40 -22.70
N GLU A 300 26.09 -5.02 -21.90
CA GLU A 300 24.98 -4.19 -22.37
C GLU A 300 25.46 -2.83 -22.87
N GLN A 301 26.41 -2.21 -22.17
CA GLN A 301 27.02 -0.96 -22.61
C GLN A 301 27.71 -1.12 -23.98
N ALA A 302 28.50 -2.18 -24.17
CA ALA A 302 29.14 -2.49 -25.44
C ALA A 302 28.13 -2.72 -26.58
N GLN A 303 27.01 -3.40 -26.30
CA GLN A 303 25.93 -3.60 -27.28
C GLN A 303 25.25 -2.28 -27.68
N ILE A 304 25.10 -1.33 -26.76
CA ILE A 304 24.56 0.00 -27.10
C ILE A 304 25.59 0.84 -27.87
N GLU A 305 26.88 0.58 -27.68
CA GLU A 305 27.95 1.16 -28.49
C GLU A 305 27.92 0.64 -29.93
N GLU A 306 27.87 -0.68 -30.12
CA GLU A 306 27.79 -1.33 -31.43
C GLU A 306 26.50 -0.97 -32.19
N ASN A 307 25.36 -0.89 -31.52
CA ASN A 307 24.07 -0.56 -32.18
C ASN A 307 23.95 0.92 -32.61
N ASN A 308 24.89 1.79 -32.23
CA ASN A 308 24.83 3.22 -32.54
C ASN A 308 25.92 3.66 -33.54
N GLU A 309 26.80 2.75 -33.97
CA GLU A 309 27.71 2.92 -35.12
C GLU A 309 27.03 2.52 -36.43
#